data_AF-A0A954NF46-F1
#
_entry.id   AF-A0A954NF46-F1
#
_cell.length_a   1.000
_cell.length_b   1.000
_cell.length_c   1.000
_cell.angle_alpha   90.00
_cell.angle_beta   90.00
_cell.angle_gamma   90.00
#
_symmetry.space_group_name_H-M   'P 1'
#
loop_
_entity.id
_entity.type
_entity.pdbx_description
1 polymer ?
#
loop_
_entity_poly.entity_id
_entity_poly.type
_entity_poly.pdbx_seq_one_letter_code
_entity_poly.pdbx_strand_id
1 'polypeptide(L)'
;MTNANVLHRYRCEPRRLGFTLVEMLVATATTSVICTLAVSLMVAMFRAEQLQSRDVHQRGAIQRLGGQFRRDVHAAWSVEPPVPDDETLLRLALGDVPGDGVVVTYRRVGTSIVREVQQSDNVARRETFTLSKPWLASVDTPSGETPVGLLRLSFDCVSELEHAAAPLHWRFEAALGADHRLDSLTAPTREMDVRP
;
A
#
# COMPACT_ATOMS: atom_id res chain seq x y z
N MET A 1 47.86 -83.51 3.22
CA MET A 1 48.15 -82.15 3.74
C MET A 1 47.61 -81.17 2.71
N THR A 2 46.67 -80.24 2.94
CA THR A 2 46.00 -79.75 4.14
C THR A 2 44.83 -78.87 3.67
N ASN A 3 43.68 -79.00 4.35
CA ASN A 3 42.57 -78.05 4.49
C ASN A 3 41.72 -77.64 3.26
N ALA A 4 40.66 -78.44 3.02
CA ALA A 4 39.42 -77.96 2.42
C ALA A 4 38.70 -77.06 3.44
N ASN A 5 38.81 -75.75 3.25
CA ASN A 5 38.22 -74.72 4.10
C ASN A 5 36.73 -74.55 3.71
N VAL A 6 35.85 -75.18 4.47
CA VAL A 6 34.39 -75.12 4.29
C VAL A 6 33.90 -73.77 4.82
N LEU A 7 33.86 -72.76 3.95
CA LEU A 7 33.13 -71.51 4.23
C LEU A 7 31.64 -71.76 4.02
N HIS A 8 30.97 -72.13 5.12
CA HIS A 8 29.52 -72.20 5.24
C HIS A 8 28.95 -70.79 4.97
N ARG A 9 28.46 -70.57 3.75
CA ARG A 9 27.69 -69.39 3.39
C ARG A 9 26.32 -69.47 4.06
N TYR A 10 26.16 -68.82 5.20
CA TYR A 10 24.84 -68.50 5.72
C TYR A 10 24.19 -67.48 4.78
N ARG A 11 23.44 -67.96 3.78
CA ARG A 11 22.50 -67.13 3.03
C ARG A 11 21.32 -66.83 3.96
N CYS A 12 21.33 -65.67 4.59
CA CYS A 12 20.10 -65.09 5.12
C CYS A 12 19.28 -64.60 3.93
N GLU A 13 18.38 -65.45 3.44
CA GLU A 13 17.33 -65.01 2.54
C GLU A 13 16.39 -64.05 3.29
N PRO A 14 16.16 -62.83 2.80
CA PRO A 14 15.20 -61.94 3.41
C PRO A 14 13.82 -62.56 3.26
N ARG A 15 13.24 -63.02 4.37
CA ARG A 15 11.84 -63.42 4.45
C ARG A 15 10.99 -62.26 3.95
N ARG A 16 10.39 -62.41 2.76
CA ARG A 16 9.34 -61.53 2.26
C ARG A 16 8.12 -61.73 3.15
N LEU A 17 8.01 -60.94 4.22
CA LEU A 17 6.78 -60.80 4.99
C LEU A 17 5.79 -60.06 4.10
N GLY A 18 4.75 -60.75 3.63
CA GLY A 18 3.65 -60.13 2.91
C GLY A 18 2.85 -59.24 3.85
N PHE A 19 2.59 -58.00 3.44
CA PHE A 19 1.69 -57.09 4.15
C PHE A 19 0.27 -57.67 4.15
N THR A 20 -0.38 -57.67 5.31
CA THR A 20 -1.75 -58.19 5.41
C THR A 20 -2.74 -57.21 4.76
N LEU A 21 -3.86 -57.71 4.24
CA LEU A 21 -4.93 -56.85 3.68
C LEU A 21 -5.44 -55.82 4.70
N VAL A 22 -5.49 -56.21 5.97
CA VAL A 22 -5.90 -55.32 7.07
C VAL A 22 -4.90 -54.18 7.26
N GLU A 23 -3.60 -54.47 7.19
CA GLU A 23 -2.54 -53.48 7.34
C GLU A 23 -2.56 -52.45 6.21
N MET A 24 -2.80 -52.89 4.96
CA MET A 24 -2.99 -51.97 3.83
C MET A 24 -4.24 -51.10 3.99
N LEU A 25 -5.35 -51.66 4.51
CA LEU A 25 -6.57 -50.89 4.74
C LEU A 25 -6.36 -49.81 5.81
N VAL A 26 -5.69 -50.15 6.91
CA VAL A 26 -5.33 -49.19 7.96
C VAL A 26 -4.37 -48.12 7.43
N ALA A 27 -3.37 -48.50 6.63
CA ALA A 27 -2.46 -47.56 6.00
C ALA A 27 -3.20 -46.58 5.08
N THR A 28 -4.06 -47.07 4.19
CA THR A 28 -4.83 -46.19 3.29
C THR A 28 -5.80 -45.27 4.02
N ALA A 29 -6.45 -45.73 5.09
CA ALA A 29 -7.32 -44.91 5.92
C ALA A 29 -6.53 -43.80 6.63
N THR A 30 -5.41 -44.16 7.27
CA THR A 30 -4.54 -43.18 7.96
C THR A 30 -3.93 -42.16 7.01
N THR A 31 -3.44 -42.58 5.83
CA THR A 31 -2.92 -41.65 4.82
C THR A 31 -4.02 -40.72 4.30
N SER A 32 -5.25 -41.19 4.15
CA SER A 32 -6.37 -40.35 3.68
C SER A 32 -6.71 -39.25 4.68
N VAL A 33 -6.70 -39.57 5.98
CA VAL A 33 -6.90 -38.57 7.04
C VAL A 33 -5.78 -37.55 7.04
N ILE A 34 -4.52 -37.99 6.96
CA ILE A 34 -3.35 -37.11 6.93
C ILE A 34 -3.40 -36.18 5.71
N CYS A 35 -3.71 -36.71 4.53
CA CYS A 35 -3.87 -35.91 3.31
C CYS A 35 -4.96 -34.85 3.46
N THR A 36 -6.10 -35.20 4.07
CA THR A 36 -7.20 -34.24 4.29
C THR A 36 -6.78 -33.10 5.21
N LEU A 37 -6.05 -33.41 6.29
CA LEU A 37 -5.50 -32.40 7.21
C LEU A 37 -4.43 -31.52 6.54
N ALA A 38 -3.58 -32.11 5.70
CA ALA A 38 -2.58 -31.33 4.95
C ALA A 38 -3.24 -30.35 3.97
N VAL A 39 -4.27 -30.80 3.23
CA VAL A 39 -5.01 -29.94 2.29
C VAL A 39 -5.74 -28.82 3.03
N SER A 40 -6.41 -29.12 4.15
CA SER A 40 -7.11 -28.08 4.91
C SER A 40 -6.15 -27.03 5.49
N LEU A 41 -4.97 -27.44 5.96
CA LEU A 41 -3.93 -26.53 6.42
C LEU A 41 -3.40 -25.66 5.28
N MET A 42 -3.13 -26.23 4.11
CA MET A 42 -2.71 -25.46 2.93
C MET A 42 -3.75 -24.40 2.55
N VAL A 43 -5.04 -24.77 2.52
CA VAL A 43 -6.12 -23.83 2.22
C VAL A 43 -6.19 -22.71 3.26
N ALA A 44 -6.03 -23.04 4.55
CA ALA A 44 -5.99 -22.05 5.62
C ALA A 44 -4.80 -21.09 5.47
N MET A 45 -3.61 -21.61 5.16
CA MET A 45 -2.41 -20.80 4.91
C MET A 45 -2.58 -19.88 3.71
N PHE A 46 -3.09 -20.37 2.59
CA PHE A 46 -3.33 -19.53 1.41
C PHE A 46 -4.34 -18.42 1.68
N ARG A 47 -5.39 -18.68 2.46
CA ARG A 47 -6.34 -17.64 2.87
C ARG A 47 -5.66 -16.59 3.76
N ALA A 48 -4.82 -17.01 4.70
CA ALA A 48 -4.08 -16.10 5.56
C ALA A 48 -3.09 -15.23 4.75
N GLU A 49 -2.37 -15.82 3.80
CA GLU A 49 -1.45 -15.11 2.92
C GLU A 49 -2.17 -14.09 2.04
N GLN A 50 -3.34 -14.45 1.48
CA GLN A 50 -4.15 -13.52 0.68
C GLN A 50 -4.63 -12.31 1.50
N LEU A 51 -5.01 -12.53 2.76
CA LEU A 51 -5.39 -11.44 3.66
C LEU A 51 -4.19 -10.54 3.97
N GLN A 52 -3.04 -11.12 4.30
CA GLN A 52 -1.83 -10.38 4.62
C GLN A 52 -1.31 -9.58 3.41
N SER A 53 -1.33 -10.16 2.22
CA SER A 53 -0.90 -9.49 0.99
C SER A 53 -1.75 -8.24 0.71
N ARG A 54 -3.08 -8.36 0.86
CA ARG A 54 -4.00 -7.22 0.69
C ARG A 54 -3.71 -6.09 1.68
N ASP A 55 -3.46 -6.43 2.95
CA ASP A 55 -3.13 -5.44 3.98
C ASP A 55 -1.81 -4.73 3.70
N VAL A 56 -0.79 -5.45 3.22
CA VAL A 56 0.51 -4.87 2.86
C VAL A 56 0.35 -3.91 1.68
N HIS A 57 -0.37 -4.31 0.63
CA HIS A 57 -0.63 -3.44 -0.52
C HIS A 57 -1.39 -2.17 -0.12
N GLN A 58 -2.40 -2.30 0.75
CA GLN A 58 -3.16 -1.16 1.26
C GLN A 58 -2.28 -0.19 2.05
N ARG A 59 -1.47 -0.70 3.00
CA ARG A 59 -0.55 0.14 3.79
C ARG A 59 0.44 0.87 2.88
N GLY A 60 0.97 0.19 1.87
CA GLY A 60 1.85 0.80 0.88
C GLY A 60 1.17 1.88 0.05
N ALA A 61 -0.08 1.67 -0.38
CA ALA A 61 -0.86 2.68 -1.10
C ALA A 61 -1.10 3.93 -0.23
N ILE A 62 -1.50 3.74 1.03
CA ILE A 62 -1.76 4.81 2.00
C ILE A 62 -0.49 5.60 2.32
N GLN A 63 0.64 4.93 2.55
CA GLN A 63 1.92 5.59 2.80
C GLN A 63 2.38 6.42 1.60
N ARG A 64 2.27 5.87 0.38
CA ARG A 64 2.62 6.61 -0.84
C ARG A 64 1.71 7.81 -1.05
N LEU A 65 0.41 7.64 -0.85
CA LEU A 65 -0.58 8.72 -0.90
C LEU A 65 -0.24 9.83 0.08
N GLY A 66 -0.01 9.51 1.36
CA GLY A 66 0.32 10.49 2.39
C GLY A 66 1.63 11.22 2.10
N GLY A 67 2.64 10.51 1.59
CA GLY A 67 3.91 11.10 1.16
C GLY A 67 3.74 12.05 -0.03
N GLN A 68 2.93 11.67 -1.02
CA GLN A 68 2.66 12.50 -2.20
C GLN A 68 1.81 13.73 -1.83
N PHE A 69 0.77 13.52 -1.03
CA PHE A 69 -0.08 14.59 -0.50
C PHE A 69 0.74 15.64 0.24
N ARG A 70 1.62 15.25 1.17
CA ARG A 70 2.49 16.19 1.88
C ARG A 70 3.37 16.98 0.93
N ARG A 71 4.01 16.31 -0.04
CA ARG A 71 4.85 16.99 -1.04
C ARG A 71 4.06 18.01 -1.86
N ASP A 72 2.88 17.63 -2.33
CA ASP A 72 2.07 18.51 -3.17
C ASP A 72 1.53 19.70 -2.36
N VAL A 73 1.07 19.48 -1.12
CA VAL A 73 0.63 20.57 -0.25
C VAL A 73 1.78 21.51 0.11
N HIS A 74 2.96 20.97 0.41
CA HIS A 74 4.13 21.80 0.72
C HIS A 74 4.59 22.63 -0.49
N ALA A 75 4.44 22.12 -1.71
CA ALA A 75 4.78 22.81 -2.96
C ALA A 75 3.63 23.67 -3.53
N ALA A 76 2.42 23.55 -2.99
CA ALA A 76 1.27 24.30 -3.46
C ALA A 76 1.30 25.72 -2.90
N TRP A 77 1.02 26.68 -3.77
CA TRP A 77 0.87 28.09 -3.41
C TRP A 77 -0.53 28.39 -2.88
N SER A 78 -1.54 27.75 -3.48
CA SER A 78 -2.93 27.93 -3.09
C SER A 78 -3.72 26.64 -3.19
N VAL A 79 -4.78 26.60 -2.40
CA VAL A 79 -5.78 25.53 -2.38
C VAL A 79 -7.05 26.09 -2.95
N GLU A 80 -7.59 25.44 -3.98
CA GLU A 80 -8.93 25.75 -4.46
C GLU A 80 -9.96 24.97 -3.63
N PRO A 81 -11.07 25.61 -3.23
CA PRO A 81 -12.14 24.91 -2.53
C PRO A 81 -12.71 23.79 -3.42
N PRO A 82 -13.07 22.63 -2.84
CA PRO A 82 -13.69 21.56 -3.60
C PRO A 82 -15.01 22.05 -4.22
N VAL A 83 -15.24 21.68 -5.49
CA VAL A 83 -16.51 21.96 -6.16
C VAL A 83 -17.54 20.96 -5.64
N PRO A 84 -18.67 21.41 -5.07
CA PRO A 84 -19.59 20.57 -4.28
C PRO A 84 -20.35 19.46 -5.04
N ASP A 85 -20.01 19.17 -6.28
CA ASP A 85 -20.71 18.16 -7.12
C ASP A 85 -19.74 17.28 -7.93
N ASP A 86 -18.44 17.43 -7.72
CA ASP A 86 -17.41 16.60 -8.35
C ASP A 86 -16.82 15.67 -7.29
N GLU A 87 -16.44 14.45 -7.68
CA GLU A 87 -15.71 13.51 -6.82
C GLU A 87 -14.31 14.06 -6.40
N THR A 88 -14.02 15.32 -6.71
CA THR A 88 -12.83 16.08 -6.36
C THR A 88 -12.78 16.36 -4.85
N LEU A 89 -11.74 15.80 -4.22
CA LEU A 89 -11.45 15.99 -2.80
C LEU A 89 -10.66 17.26 -2.55
N LEU A 90 -9.72 17.57 -3.45
CA LEU A 90 -8.75 18.64 -3.27
C LEU A 90 -8.18 19.04 -4.63
N ARG A 91 -8.04 20.35 -4.84
CA ARG A 91 -7.34 20.92 -5.99
C ARG A 91 -6.29 21.92 -5.51
N LEU A 92 -5.05 21.71 -5.95
CA LEU A 92 -3.88 22.48 -5.56
C LEU A 92 -3.30 23.17 -6.79
N ALA A 93 -2.97 24.45 -6.66
CA ALA A 93 -2.18 25.17 -7.66
C ALA A 93 -0.71 25.21 -7.21
N LEU A 94 0.17 24.68 -8.05
CA LEU A 94 1.61 24.63 -7.87
C LEU A 94 2.27 25.65 -8.81
N GLY A 95 3.31 26.31 -8.31
CA GLY A 95 4.11 27.29 -9.04
C GLY A 95 4.12 28.68 -8.40
N ASP A 96 5.23 29.39 -8.59
CA ASP A 96 5.48 30.71 -7.99
C ASP A 96 4.86 31.87 -8.80
N VAL A 97 4.55 31.61 -10.07
CA VAL A 97 4.00 32.60 -11.00
C VAL A 97 2.56 32.23 -11.36
N PRO A 98 1.58 33.12 -11.15
CA PRO A 98 0.24 32.95 -11.69
C PRO A 98 0.31 32.76 -13.21
N GLY A 99 0.03 31.55 -13.69
CA GLY A 99 -0.02 31.25 -15.14
C GLY A 99 0.89 30.13 -15.63
N ASP A 100 1.92 29.71 -14.88
CA ASP A 100 2.76 28.54 -15.24
C ASP A 100 2.11 27.20 -14.82
N GLY A 101 0.77 27.23 -14.76
CA GLY A 101 -0.08 26.52 -13.81
C GLY A 101 0.05 25.00 -13.87
N VAL A 102 0.79 24.46 -12.90
CA VAL A 102 0.68 23.05 -12.55
C VAL A 102 -0.47 22.90 -11.57
N VAL A 103 -1.49 22.14 -11.94
CA VAL A 103 -2.65 21.87 -11.09
C VAL A 103 -2.60 20.42 -10.67
N VAL A 104 -2.67 20.16 -9.37
CA VAL A 104 -2.79 18.81 -8.83
C VAL A 104 -4.20 18.62 -8.29
N THR A 105 -4.93 17.68 -8.88
CA THR A 105 -6.30 17.35 -8.50
C THR A 105 -6.34 15.95 -7.89
N TYR A 106 -6.88 15.84 -6.69
CA TYR A 106 -7.21 14.57 -6.05
C TYR A 106 -8.70 14.30 -6.18
N ARG A 107 -9.05 13.17 -6.78
CA ARG A 107 -10.45 12.72 -6.93
C ARG A 107 -10.67 11.35 -6.34
N ARG A 108 -11.85 11.12 -5.80
CA ARG A 108 -12.29 9.82 -5.31
C ARG A 108 -13.04 9.09 -6.41
N VAL A 109 -12.50 7.99 -6.93
CA VAL A 109 -13.21 7.14 -7.90
C VAL A 109 -13.48 5.79 -7.25
N GLY A 110 -14.69 5.59 -6.75
CA GLY A 110 -15.09 4.41 -5.99
C GLY A 110 -14.26 4.24 -4.70
N THR A 111 -13.41 3.20 -4.66
CA THR A 111 -12.46 2.95 -3.54
C THR A 111 -11.05 3.46 -3.82
N SER A 112 -10.81 4.11 -4.95
CA SER A 112 -9.50 4.62 -5.33
C SER A 112 -9.43 6.13 -5.20
N ILE A 113 -8.24 6.64 -4.91
CA ILE A 113 -7.90 8.05 -5.06
C ILE A 113 -7.08 8.20 -6.32
N VAL A 114 -7.53 9.06 -7.21
CA VAL A 114 -6.80 9.43 -8.40
C VAL A 114 -6.18 10.80 -8.17
N ARG A 115 -4.87 10.87 -8.33
CA ARG A 115 -4.12 12.11 -8.39
C ARG A 115 -3.81 12.43 -9.84
N GLU A 116 -4.24 13.57 -10.32
CA GLU A 116 -3.98 14.06 -11.66
C GLU A 116 -3.14 15.33 -11.58
N VAL A 117 -2.02 15.36 -12.30
CA VAL A 117 -1.19 16.54 -12.48
C VAL A 117 -1.46 17.06 -13.87
N GLN A 118 -1.96 18.28 -13.95
CA GLN A 118 -2.18 19.01 -15.19
C GLN A 118 -1.12 20.09 -15.33
N GLN A 119 -0.55 20.22 -16.52
CA GLN A 119 0.38 21.29 -16.88
C GLN A 119 -0.07 21.84 -18.22
N SER A 120 -0.38 23.15 -18.28
CA SER A 120 -0.77 23.84 -19.51
C SER A 120 -1.86 23.09 -20.30
N ASP A 121 -2.99 22.80 -19.63
CA ASP A 121 -4.17 22.04 -20.11
C ASP A 121 -3.98 20.55 -20.45
N ASN A 122 -2.76 20.01 -20.36
CA ASN A 122 -2.52 18.58 -20.57
C ASN A 122 -2.38 17.82 -19.25
N VAL A 123 -2.96 16.62 -19.18
CA VAL A 123 -2.70 15.70 -18.06
C VAL A 123 -1.28 15.15 -18.21
N ALA A 124 -0.34 15.76 -17.48
CA ALA A 124 1.07 15.37 -17.49
C ALA A 124 1.29 14.02 -16.77
N ARG A 125 0.53 13.76 -15.70
CA ARG A 125 0.67 12.54 -14.91
C ARG A 125 -0.62 12.16 -14.20
N ARG A 126 -0.92 10.87 -14.16
CA ARG A 126 -2.03 10.30 -13.40
C ARG A 126 -1.54 9.17 -12.52
N GLU A 127 -1.91 9.18 -11.25
CA GLU A 127 -1.59 8.14 -10.29
C GLU A 127 -2.86 7.67 -9.59
N THR A 128 -2.95 6.36 -9.36
CA THR A 128 -4.10 5.74 -8.71
C THR A 128 -3.65 5.04 -7.44
N PHE A 129 -4.29 5.38 -6.32
CA PHE A 129 -4.10 4.78 -5.01
C PHE A 129 -5.35 3.99 -4.66
N THR A 130 -5.34 2.68 -4.88
CA THR A 130 -6.47 1.81 -4.58
C THR A 130 -6.52 1.45 -3.11
N LEU A 131 -7.67 1.69 -2.47
CA LEU A 131 -7.95 1.30 -1.11
C LEU A 131 -8.91 0.10 -1.10
N SER A 132 -8.75 -0.79 -0.12
CA SER A 132 -9.47 -2.08 -0.06
C SER A 132 -10.91 -1.95 0.45
N LYS A 133 -11.24 -0.83 1.11
CA LYS A 133 -12.53 -0.56 1.74
C LYS A 133 -13.05 0.82 1.32
N PRO A 134 -14.37 1.03 1.32
CA PRO A 134 -14.92 2.37 1.15
C PRO A 134 -14.46 3.26 2.31
N TRP A 135 -14.10 4.49 1.98
CA TRP A 135 -13.60 5.47 2.93
C TRP A 135 -14.34 6.78 2.73
N LEU A 136 -14.57 7.51 3.81
CA LEU A 136 -14.95 8.91 3.75
C LEU A 136 -13.67 9.74 3.83
N ALA A 137 -13.45 10.69 2.91
CA ALA A 137 -12.43 11.69 3.12
C ALA A 137 -13.05 13.04 3.38
N SER A 138 -12.45 13.73 4.34
CA SER A 138 -12.66 15.15 4.57
C SER A 138 -11.34 15.87 4.39
N VAL A 139 -11.43 17.05 3.80
CA VAL A 139 -10.32 18.00 3.78
C VAL A 139 -10.72 19.17 4.67
N ASP A 140 -10.00 19.31 5.78
CA ASP A 140 -10.18 20.48 6.65
C ASP A 140 -9.17 21.54 6.21
N THR A 141 -9.68 22.66 5.71
CA THR A 141 -8.93 23.91 5.54
C THR A 141 -9.18 24.80 6.75
N PRO A 142 -8.15 25.33 7.44
CA PRO A 142 -8.36 26.20 8.58
C PRO A 142 -9.08 27.46 8.11
N SER A 143 -10.30 27.65 8.61
CA SER A 143 -11.08 28.87 8.45
C SER A 143 -10.51 29.95 9.38
N GLY A 144 -9.42 30.59 8.97
CA GLY A 144 -8.82 31.69 9.73
C GLY A 144 -7.72 32.40 8.95
N GLU A 145 -7.57 33.71 9.18
CA GLU A 145 -6.61 34.66 8.57
C GLU A 145 -5.12 34.30 8.73
N THR A 146 -4.77 33.10 9.18
CA THR A 146 -3.38 32.66 9.25
C THR A 146 -2.87 32.32 7.84
N PRO A 147 -1.76 32.95 7.38
CA PRO A 147 -1.22 32.74 6.04
C PRO A 147 -0.66 31.33 5.81
N VAL A 148 -0.50 30.53 6.87
CA VAL A 148 -0.05 29.12 6.78
C VAL A 148 -1.25 28.20 6.97
N GLY A 149 -1.86 27.78 5.86
CA GLY A 149 -2.97 26.82 5.88
C GLY A 149 -2.48 25.40 6.18
N LEU A 150 -2.85 24.83 7.33
CA LEU A 150 -2.66 23.41 7.60
C LEU A 150 -3.77 22.60 6.91
N LEU A 151 -3.45 21.91 5.83
CA LEU A 151 -4.39 20.97 5.23
C LEU A 151 -4.36 19.64 5.96
N ARG A 152 -5.55 19.15 6.32
CA ARG A 152 -5.75 17.80 6.86
C ARG A 152 -6.55 16.96 5.90
N LEU A 153 -6.03 15.78 5.56
CA LEU A 153 -6.74 14.75 4.83
C LEU A 153 -6.96 13.55 5.75
N SER A 154 -8.21 13.29 6.10
CA SER A 154 -8.62 12.14 6.92
C SER A 154 -9.29 11.06 6.07
N PHE A 155 -9.13 9.80 6.48
CA PHE A 155 -9.83 8.65 5.92
C PHE A 155 -10.48 7.85 7.03
N ASP A 156 -11.80 7.79 6.99
CA ASP A 156 -12.58 6.94 7.87
C ASP A 156 -13.07 5.72 7.11
N CYS A 157 -12.67 4.54 7.58
CA CYS A 157 -13.16 3.29 7.03
C CYS A 157 -14.64 3.13 7.35
N VAL A 158 -15.49 3.10 6.31
CA VAL A 158 -16.91 2.78 6.46
C VAL A 158 -17.04 1.26 6.46
N SER A 159 -17.06 0.65 7.65
CA SER A 159 -17.28 -0.79 7.80
C SER A 159 -18.73 -1.05 8.21
N GLU A 160 -19.53 -1.67 7.35
CA GLU A 160 -20.89 -2.14 7.70
C GLU A 160 -20.85 -3.36 8.63
N LEU A 161 -19.73 -4.08 8.68
CA LEU A 161 -19.56 -5.25 9.55
C LEU A 161 -18.88 -4.80 10.85
N GLU A 162 -19.72 -4.58 11.86
CA GLU A 162 -19.44 -4.04 13.20
C GLU A 162 -18.56 -4.93 14.11
N HIS A 163 -18.15 -6.12 13.68
CA HIS A 163 -17.57 -7.09 14.61
C HIS A 163 -16.04 -7.20 14.50
N ALA A 164 -15.38 -6.50 15.44
CA ALA A 164 -14.12 -6.87 16.09
C ALA A 164 -12.78 -6.21 15.66
N ALA A 165 -12.74 -5.25 14.74
CA ALA A 165 -11.51 -4.50 14.46
C ALA A 165 -11.69 -3.00 14.71
N ALA A 166 -10.77 -2.38 15.46
CA ALA A 166 -10.76 -0.94 15.68
C ALA A 166 -10.80 -0.20 14.32
N PRO A 167 -11.59 0.88 14.19
CA PRO A 167 -11.66 1.63 12.96
C PRO A 167 -10.27 2.15 12.58
N LEU A 168 -9.82 1.78 11.38
CA LEU A 168 -8.57 2.30 10.81
C LEU A 168 -8.83 3.73 10.36
N HIS A 169 -8.47 4.68 11.23
CA HIS A 169 -8.46 6.11 10.93
C HIS A 169 -7.06 6.50 10.43
N TRP A 170 -6.97 7.01 9.21
CA TRP A 170 -5.72 7.55 8.67
C TRP A 170 -5.83 9.05 8.54
N ARG A 171 -4.79 9.76 8.98
CA ARG A 171 -4.76 11.22 8.95
C ARG A 171 -3.42 11.70 8.44
N PHE A 172 -3.48 12.56 7.43
CA PHE A 172 -2.32 13.27 6.89
C PHE A 172 -2.51 14.75 7.13
N GLU A 173 -1.45 15.40 7.58
CA GLU A 173 -1.41 16.84 7.80
C GLU A 173 -0.19 17.40 7.07
N ALA A 174 -0.38 18.55 6.43
CA ALA A 174 0.66 19.26 5.71
C ALA A 174 0.39 20.76 5.74
N ALA A 175 1.42 21.56 5.99
CA ALA A 175 1.35 23.00 5.89
C ALA A 175 1.52 23.43 4.43
N LEU A 176 0.61 24.27 3.94
CA LEU A 176 0.68 24.89 2.63
C LEU A 176 1.95 25.73 2.49
N GLY A 177 2.62 25.66 1.33
CA GLY A 177 3.77 26.51 1.01
C GLY A 177 5.01 26.33 1.91
N ALA A 178 5.09 25.25 2.68
CA ALA A 178 6.22 25.03 3.60
C ALA A 178 7.55 24.69 2.88
N ASP A 179 7.51 24.34 1.59
CA ASP A 179 8.72 24.10 0.80
C ASP A 179 9.29 25.41 0.25
N HIS A 180 9.97 26.18 1.10
CA HIS A 180 10.69 27.40 0.74
C HIS A 180 11.96 27.15 -0.10
N ARG A 181 12.22 25.92 -0.58
CA ARG A 181 13.42 25.65 -1.40
C ARG A 181 13.44 26.47 -2.70
N LEU A 182 12.29 26.91 -3.20
CA LEU A 182 12.20 27.77 -4.39
C LEU A 182 12.44 29.26 -4.08
N ASP A 183 12.21 29.72 -2.84
CA ASP A 183 12.53 31.11 -2.42
C ASP A 183 14.04 31.40 -2.48
N SER A 184 14.88 30.36 -2.43
CA SER A 184 16.33 30.50 -2.52
C SER A 184 16.87 30.71 -3.95
N LEU A 185 16.04 30.50 -4.99
CA LEU A 185 16.43 30.71 -6.40
C LEU A 185 16.12 32.13 -6.92
N THR A 186 15.36 32.92 -6.17
CA THR A 186 14.99 34.32 -6.48
C THR A 186 15.79 35.34 -5.68
N ALA A 187 16.85 34.93 -4.96
CA ALA A 187 17.78 35.89 -4.37
C ALA A 187 18.43 36.72 -5.50
N PRO A 188 18.23 38.06 -5.56
CA PRO A 188 18.84 38.87 -6.59
C PRO A 188 20.35 38.74 -6.49
N THR A 189 20.99 38.44 -7.62
CA THR A 189 22.43 38.58 -7.83
C THR A 189 22.87 39.88 -7.18
N ARG A 190 23.58 39.77 -6.06
CA ARG A 190 24.10 40.90 -5.30
C ARG A 190 24.98 41.68 -6.26
N GLU A 191 24.45 42.81 -6.72
CA GLU A 191 25.12 43.74 -7.60
C GLU A 191 26.46 44.10 -6.93
N MET A 192 27.55 43.63 -7.54
CA MET A 192 28.90 43.96 -7.12
C MET A 192 29.06 45.46 -7.30
N ASP A 193 29.00 46.18 -6.18
CA ASP A 193 29.40 47.57 -6.03
C ASP A 193 30.87 47.71 -6.46
N VAL A 194 31.08 48.00 -7.74
CA VAL A 194 32.38 48.42 -8.28
C VAL A 194 32.57 49.86 -7.86
N ARG A 195 33.28 50.05 -6.75
CA ARG A 195 33.79 51.36 -6.37
C ARG A 195 34.91 51.80 -7.33
N PRO A 196 34.94 53.09 -7.68
CA PRO A 196 35.96 53.68 -8.57
C PRO A 196 37.34 53.77 -7.91
#